data_AF-A0A1I2IA75-F1
#
_entry.id   AF-A0A1I2IA75-F1
#
_cell.length_a   1.000
_cell.length_b   1.000
_cell.length_c   1.000
_cell.angle_alpha   90.00
_cell.angle_beta   90.00
_cell.angle_gamma   90.00
#
_symmetry.space_group_name_H-M   'P 1'
#
loop_
_entity.id
_entity.type
_entity.pdbx_description
1 polymer ?
#
loop_
_entity_poly.entity_id
_entity_poly.type
_entity_poly.pdbx_seq_one_letter_code
_entity_poly.pdbx_strand_id
1 'polypeptide(L)'
;MLNDLKNELHNIVSGKSQIRTGTIIQTIACYLNDGEKTSKTSADEKHFKKQEAKKLEDYITEKNLWINNIDFSQYVSEGAEQKVYLKDSEHVLKLNDAIYYNSWKDYLYNLLLHNYFFSDTAYDLLGFTKNDEILYAVVQQNYVSITSNTDLKQVKEFLTLNGFENTRNNDYHNPELGIILEDLHDENVLTRNEILYFIDTVFYLTENFWKNINER
;
A
#
# COMPACT_ATOMS: atom_id res chain seq x y z
N MET A 1 15.33 5.97 19.55
CA MET A 1 14.10 6.54 18.95
C MET A 1 14.00 6.24 17.46
N LEU A 2 14.93 6.69 16.61
CA LEU A 2 14.89 6.43 15.15
C LEU A 2 15.16 4.96 14.77
N ASN A 3 16.14 4.32 15.42
CA ASN A 3 16.37 2.87 15.30
C ASN A 3 15.17 2.05 15.77
N ASP A 4 14.41 2.56 16.74
CA ASP A 4 13.22 1.87 17.26
C ASP A 4 12.08 1.91 16.24
N LEU A 5 11.88 3.06 15.57
CA LEU A 5 10.91 3.21 14.49
C LEU A 5 11.21 2.31 13.29
N LYS A 6 12.46 2.28 12.83
CA LYS A 6 12.85 1.39 11.71
C LYS A 6 12.71 -0.09 12.10
N ASN A 7 13.07 -0.47 13.33
CA ASN A 7 12.82 -1.81 13.85
C ASN A 7 11.31 -2.15 13.92
N GLU A 8 10.48 -1.19 14.32
CA GLU A 8 9.03 -1.36 14.35
C GLU A 8 8.48 -1.63 12.94
N LEU A 9 8.85 -0.79 11.96
CA LEU A 9 8.46 -0.99 10.57
C LEU A 9 8.95 -2.32 10.00
N HIS A 10 10.17 -2.74 10.35
CA HIS A 10 10.68 -4.09 10.02
C HIS A 10 9.81 -5.18 10.61
N ASN A 11 9.44 -5.05 11.88
CA ASN A 11 8.60 -6.03 12.56
C ASN A 11 7.20 -6.09 11.95
N ILE A 12 6.63 -4.96 11.53
CA ILE A 12 5.33 -4.90 10.85
C ILE A 12 5.43 -5.60 9.48
N VAL A 13 6.39 -5.20 8.64
CA VAL A 13 6.56 -5.76 7.29
C VAL A 13 6.93 -7.24 7.33
N SER A 14 7.66 -7.68 8.36
CA SER A 14 8.03 -9.09 8.57
C SER A 14 6.97 -9.93 9.30
N GLY A 15 5.83 -9.34 9.67
CA GLY A 15 4.76 -10.04 10.41
C GLY A 15 5.10 -10.40 11.87
N LYS A 16 6.17 -9.82 12.44
CA LYS A 16 6.57 -9.99 13.86
C LYS A 16 5.79 -9.10 14.82
N SER A 17 5.18 -8.03 14.33
CA SER A 17 4.28 -7.14 15.08
C SER A 17 2.95 -7.04 14.33
N GLN A 18 1.83 -7.00 15.05
CA GLN A 18 0.50 -6.87 14.45
C GLN A 18 0.06 -5.40 14.42
N ILE A 19 -0.52 -4.98 13.30
CA ILE A 19 -1.28 -3.72 13.20
C ILE A 19 -2.77 -4.06 13.04
N ARG A 20 -3.64 -3.15 13.49
CA ARG A 20 -5.11 -3.36 13.60
C ARG A 20 -5.77 -3.89 12.32
N THR A 21 -5.29 -3.45 11.15
CA THR A 21 -5.79 -3.83 9.81
C THR A 21 -4.74 -4.58 8.98
N GLY A 22 -3.79 -5.28 9.63
CA GLY A 22 -2.63 -5.87 8.94
C GLY A 22 -2.59 -7.39 8.88
N THR A 23 -3.40 -8.11 9.66
CA THR A 23 -3.20 -9.55 9.86
C THR A 23 -3.28 -10.36 8.57
N ILE A 24 -4.31 -10.12 7.73
CA ILE A 24 -4.45 -10.81 6.44
C ILE A 24 -3.31 -10.42 5.49
N ILE A 25 -2.99 -9.13 5.42
CA ILE A 25 -1.91 -8.57 4.59
C ILE A 25 -0.57 -9.21 4.93
N GLN A 26 -0.22 -9.26 6.23
CA GLN A 26 1.00 -9.87 6.73
C GLN A 26 1.03 -11.37 6.48
N THR A 27 -0.08 -12.07 6.70
CA THR A 27 -0.15 -13.52 6.48
C THR A 27 0.12 -13.87 5.01
N ILE A 28 -0.46 -13.12 4.08
CA ILE A 28 -0.23 -13.31 2.64
C ILE A 28 1.21 -12.92 2.26
N ALA A 29 1.71 -11.78 2.76
CA ALA A 29 3.08 -11.34 2.48
C ALA A 29 4.11 -12.39 2.96
N CYS A 30 3.90 -12.97 4.15
CA CYS A 30 4.73 -14.07 4.66
C CYS A 30 4.64 -15.31 3.77
N TYR A 31 3.45 -15.71 3.33
CA TYR A 31 3.27 -16.86 2.42
C TYR A 31 4.03 -16.68 1.09
N LEU A 32 4.04 -15.47 0.53
CA LEU A 32 4.78 -15.18 -0.71
C LEU A 32 6.30 -15.24 -0.50
N ASN A 33 6.79 -14.97 0.72
CA ASN A 33 8.21 -14.95 1.08
C ASN A 33 8.86 -16.35 1.09
N ASP A 34 8.11 -17.39 1.44
CA ASP A 34 8.57 -18.80 1.39
C ASP A 34 8.89 -19.26 -0.05
N GLY A 35 8.61 -18.41 -1.04
CA GLY A 35 8.76 -18.67 -2.46
C GLY A 35 9.95 -18.01 -3.18
N GLU A 36 10.77 -17.18 -2.53
CA GLU A 36 11.77 -16.34 -3.21
C GLU A 36 13.09 -17.07 -3.55
N LYS A 37 13.50 -16.98 -4.82
CA LYS A 37 14.87 -17.26 -5.30
C LYS A 37 15.45 -16.00 -5.96
N THR A 38 16.71 -15.78 -5.62
CA THR A 38 17.73 -14.76 -5.94
C THR A 38 17.74 -14.11 -7.35
N SER A 39 18.11 -12.82 -7.33
CA SER A 39 18.73 -11.93 -8.35
C SER A 39 18.14 -11.91 -9.76
N LYS A 40 17.52 -10.80 -10.18
CA LYS A 40 16.77 -10.77 -11.45
C LYS A 40 16.81 -9.42 -12.17
N THR A 41 16.89 -9.49 -13.50
CA THR A 41 16.86 -8.38 -14.46
C THR A 41 15.41 -7.96 -14.79
N SER A 42 15.18 -6.84 -15.49
CA SER A 42 13.81 -6.32 -15.75
C SER A 42 12.89 -7.25 -16.54
N ALA A 43 13.43 -8.16 -17.36
CA ALA A 43 12.62 -9.20 -18.03
C ALA A 43 12.20 -10.32 -17.05
N ASP A 44 13.05 -10.58 -16.06
CA ASP A 44 12.80 -11.58 -15.03
C ASP A 44 11.75 -11.08 -14.00
N GLU A 45 11.63 -9.76 -13.81
CA GLU A 45 10.65 -9.13 -12.90
C GLU A 45 9.20 -9.36 -13.34
N LYS A 46 8.88 -9.10 -14.62
CA LYS A 46 7.53 -9.36 -15.15
C LYS A 46 7.15 -10.85 -15.06
N HIS A 47 8.11 -11.73 -15.32
CA HIS A 47 7.90 -13.16 -15.19
C HIS A 47 7.74 -13.58 -13.73
N PHE A 48 8.52 -12.99 -12.82
CA PHE A 48 8.40 -13.20 -11.38
C PHE A 48 7.02 -12.79 -10.86
N LYS A 49 6.53 -11.58 -11.18
CA LYS A 49 5.21 -11.10 -10.76
C LYS A 49 4.07 -12.02 -11.22
N LYS A 50 4.17 -12.58 -12.44
CA LYS A 50 3.20 -13.58 -12.92
C LYS A 50 3.24 -14.89 -12.13
N GLN A 51 4.42 -15.37 -11.75
CA GLN A 51 4.55 -16.57 -10.92
C GLN A 51 4.02 -16.34 -9.51
N GLU A 52 4.32 -15.18 -8.94
CA GLU A 52 3.82 -14.75 -7.65
C GLU A 52 2.30 -14.61 -7.66
N ALA A 53 1.72 -14.00 -8.70
CA ALA A 53 0.26 -13.93 -8.89
C ALA A 53 -0.38 -15.32 -8.90
N LYS A 54 0.24 -16.31 -9.58
CA LYS A 54 -0.27 -17.69 -9.57
C LYS A 54 -0.26 -18.31 -8.16
N LYS A 55 0.85 -18.17 -7.42
CA LYS A 55 0.93 -18.64 -6.03
C LYS A 55 -0.12 -17.96 -5.14
N LEU A 56 -0.31 -16.66 -5.36
CA LEU A 56 -1.32 -15.89 -4.65
C LEU A 56 -2.73 -16.42 -4.97
N GLU A 57 -3.06 -16.70 -6.23
CA GLU A 57 -4.35 -17.30 -6.61
C GLU A 57 -4.58 -18.68 -5.98
N ASP A 58 -3.54 -19.52 -5.92
CA ASP A 58 -3.60 -20.83 -5.25
C ASP A 58 -3.91 -20.65 -3.75
N TYR A 59 -3.25 -19.71 -3.08
CA TYR A 59 -3.49 -19.37 -1.68
C TYR A 59 -4.89 -18.79 -1.43
N ILE A 60 -5.34 -17.85 -2.28
CA ILE A 60 -6.67 -17.25 -2.20
C ILE A 60 -7.73 -18.34 -2.29
N THR A 61 -7.55 -19.31 -3.18
CA THR A 61 -8.46 -20.45 -3.35
C THR A 61 -8.43 -21.36 -2.12
N GLU A 62 -7.24 -21.72 -1.63
CA GLU A 62 -7.08 -22.59 -0.46
C GLU A 62 -7.70 -21.98 0.80
N LYS A 63 -7.56 -20.66 0.99
CA LYS A 63 -8.06 -19.93 2.17
C LYS A 63 -9.44 -19.31 1.98
N ASN A 64 -10.09 -19.55 0.83
CA ASN A 64 -11.41 -19.02 0.49
C ASN A 64 -11.50 -17.48 0.62
N LEU A 65 -10.49 -16.78 0.07
CA LEU A 65 -10.37 -15.31 0.10
C LEU A 65 -10.91 -14.63 -1.17
N TRP A 66 -11.68 -15.37 -1.98
CA TRP A 66 -12.33 -14.82 -3.18
C TRP A 66 -13.56 -13.99 -2.81
N ILE A 67 -13.61 -12.75 -3.31
CA ILE A 67 -14.73 -11.81 -3.17
C ILE A 67 -15.49 -11.77 -4.49
N ASN A 68 -16.71 -12.30 -4.47
CA ASN A 68 -17.57 -12.45 -5.66
C ASN A 68 -18.78 -11.50 -5.66
N ASN A 69 -19.04 -10.80 -4.55
CA ASN A 69 -20.24 -10.00 -4.33
C ASN A 69 -19.92 -8.50 -4.26
N ILE A 70 -19.20 -8.00 -5.26
CA ILE A 70 -18.92 -6.57 -5.42
C ILE A 70 -20.08 -5.94 -6.20
N ASP A 71 -20.69 -4.90 -5.64
CA ASP A 71 -21.72 -4.13 -6.36
C ASP A 71 -21.07 -3.15 -7.33
N PHE A 72 -20.85 -3.60 -8.56
CA PHE A 72 -20.26 -2.77 -9.62
C PHE A 72 -21.14 -1.58 -10.03
N SER A 73 -22.42 -1.52 -9.62
CA SER A 73 -23.29 -0.38 -9.91
C SER A 73 -22.94 0.87 -9.08
N GLN A 74 -22.20 0.70 -7.97
CA GLN A 74 -21.76 1.77 -7.09
C GLN A 74 -20.45 2.45 -7.56
N TYR A 75 -20.12 2.33 -8.84
CA TYR A 75 -18.90 2.91 -9.41
C TYR A 75 -18.80 4.43 -9.16
N VAL A 76 -17.62 4.88 -8.73
CA VAL A 76 -17.31 6.30 -8.46
C VAL A 76 -16.31 6.83 -9.46
N SER A 77 -15.16 6.18 -9.56
CA SER A 77 -14.03 6.61 -10.39
C SER A 77 -13.09 5.45 -10.69
N GLU A 78 -12.24 5.65 -11.69
CA GLU A 78 -11.12 4.76 -12.01
C GLU A 78 -9.87 5.58 -12.34
N GLY A 79 -8.74 5.12 -11.81
CA GLY A 79 -7.39 5.51 -12.23
C GLY A 79 -6.78 4.44 -13.14
N ALA A 80 -5.48 4.50 -13.38
CA ALA A 80 -4.80 3.50 -14.22
C ALA A 80 -4.72 2.12 -13.54
N GLU A 81 -4.74 2.09 -12.22
CA GLU A 81 -4.44 0.95 -11.35
C GLU A 81 -5.60 0.57 -10.42
N GLN A 82 -6.55 1.49 -10.21
CA GLN A 82 -7.57 1.33 -9.19
C GLN A 82 -8.97 1.71 -9.66
N LYS A 83 -9.96 0.88 -9.29
CA LYS A 83 -11.38 1.17 -9.47
C LYS A 83 -12.04 1.37 -8.11
N VAL A 84 -12.79 2.45 -7.95
CA VAL A 84 -13.41 2.87 -6.69
C VAL A 84 -14.93 2.71 -6.77
N TYR A 85 -15.51 2.09 -5.73
CA TYR A 85 -16.93 1.85 -5.59
C TYR A 85 -17.41 2.33 -4.21
N LEU A 86 -18.57 2.96 -4.13
CA LEU A 86 -19.21 3.24 -2.84
C LEU A 86 -19.64 1.92 -2.20
N LYS A 87 -19.31 1.74 -0.92
CA LYS A 87 -19.80 0.61 -0.12
C LYS A 87 -21.01 1.02 0.71
N ASP A 88 -20.87 2.13 1.40
CA ASP A 88 -21.86 2.74 2.27
C ASP A 88 -21.53 4.24 2.43
N SER A 89 -22.16 4.93 3.39
CA SER A 89 -21.94 6.36 3.63
C SER A 89 -20.57 6.70 4.22
N GLU A 90 -19.83 5.72 4.74
CA GLU A 90 -18.59 5.90 5.48
C GLU A 90 -17.39 5.21 4.81
N HIS A 91 -17.61 4.36 3.81
CA HIS A 91 -16.56 3.55 3.21
C HIS A 91 -16.65 3.44 1.68
N VAL A 92 -15.47 3.27 1.09
CA VAL A 92 -15.29 2.90 -0.32
C VAL A 92 -14.62 1.54 -0.43
N LEU A 93 -14.98 0.78 -1.47
CA LEU A 93 -14.23 -0.38 -1.93
C LEU A 93 -13.32 0.03 -3.07
N LYS A 94 -12.09 -0.47 -3.05
CA LYS A 94 -11.14 -0.28 -4.14
C LYS A 94 -10.60 -1.60 -4.64
N LEU A 95 -10.54 -1.74 -5.95
CA LEU A 95 -9.95 -2.89 -6.66
C LEU A 95 -8.62 -2.44 -7.24
N ASN A 96 -7.51 -3.00 -6.76
CA ASN A 96 -6.16 -2.65 -7.21
C ASN A 96 -5.47 -3.88 -7.82
N ASP A 97 -4.93 -3.75 -9.04
CA ASP A 97 -4.23 -4.84 -9.76
C ASP A 97 -2.72 -4.89 -9.50
N ALA A 98 -2.26 -4.05 -8.57
CA ALA A 98 -0.88 -3.85 -8.18
C ALA A 98 0.03 -3.44 -9.35
N ILE A 99 -0.47 -2.91 -10.48
CA ILE A 99 0.35 -2.70 -11.70
C ILE A 99 1.59 -1.81 -11.47
N TYR A 100 1.52 -0.84 -10.57
CA TYR A 100 2.64 0.03 -10.20
C TYR A 100 3.76 -0.65 -9.41
N TYR A 101 3.50 -1.84 -8.85
CA TYR A 101 4.46 -2.54 -8.01
C TYR A 101 5.20 -3.63 -8.79
N ASN A 102 6.46 -3.87 -8.45
CA ASN A 102 7.26 -4.93 -9.08
C ASN A 102 6.76 -6.33 -8.70
N SER A 103 6.10 -6.46 -7.54
CA SER A 103 5.53 -7.69 -7.01
C SER A 103 4.23 -7.42 -6.25
N TRP A 104 3.39 -8.43 -6.07
CA TRP A 104 2.27 -8.41 -5.13
C TRP A 104 2.73 -8.20 -3.69
N LYS A 105 3.90 -8.75 -3.33
CA LYS A 105 4.51 -8.51 -2.02
C LYS A 105 4.81 -7.03 -1.79
N ASP A 106 5.35 -6.32 -2.77
CA ASP A 106 5.59 -4.87 -2.68
C ASP A 106 4.27 -4.10 -2.50
N TYR A 107 3.19 -4.50 -3.19
CA TYR A 107 1.87 -3.91 -2.96
C TYR A 107 1.34 -4.17 -1.55
N LEU A 108 1.51 -5.37 -1.01
CA LEU A 108 1.12 -5.68 0.37
C LEU A 108 1.94 -4.85 1.38
N TYR A 109 3.23 -4.65 1.12
CA TYR A 109 4.07 -3.77 1.93
C TYR A 109 3.61 -2.32 1.85
N ASN A 110 3.19 -1.84 0.68
CA ASN A 110 2.57 -0.53 0.55
C ASN A 110 1.35 -0.37 1.45
N LEU A 111 0.43 -1.35 1.46
CA LEU A 111 -0.74 -1.30 2.36
C LEU A 111 -0.33 -1.24 3.83
N LEU A 112 0.67 -2.01 4.26
CA LEU A 112 1.15 -1.99 5.65
C LEU A 112 1.75 -0.63 6.02
N LEU A 113 2.57 -0.05 5.14
CA LEU A 113 3.20 1.25 5.37
C LEU A 113 2.17 2.37 5.36
N HIS A 114 1.23 2.36 4.42
CA HIS A 114 0.11 3.31 4.40
C HIS A 114 -0.67 3.23 5.72
N ASN A 115 -1.05 2.04 6.15
CA ASN A 115 -1.83 1.86 7.38
C ASN A 115 -1.07 2.33 8.64
N TYR A 116 0.27 2.25 8.62
CA TYR A 116 1.11 2.75 9.69
C TYR A 116 1.21 4.28 9.69
N PHE A 117 1.54 4.89 8.55
CA PHE A 117 1.76 6.34 8.45
C PHE A 117 0.45 7.15 8.41
N PHE A 118 -0.63 6.59 7.86
CA PHE A 118 -1.88 7.27 7.55
C PHE A 118 -3.09 6.47 8.06
N SER A 119 -3.12 6.24 9.38
CA SER A 119 -4.12 5.34 9.99
C SER A 119 -5.59 5.78 9.82
N ASP A 120 -5.85 7.06 9.60
CA ASP A 120 -7.21 7.59 9.38
C ASP A 120 -7.86 7.10 8.09
N THR A 121 -7.02 6.74 7.11
CA THR A 121 -7.38 6.23 5.77
C THR A 121 -6.85 4.81 5.56
N ALA A 122 -6.58 4.09 6.65
CA ALA A 122 -6.08 2.72 6.59
C ALA A 122 -6.96 1.82 5.71
N TYR A 123 -6.30 1.01 4.89
CA TYR A 123 -6.90 -0.04 4.09
C TYR A 123 -7.16 -1.29 4.92
N ASP A 124 -8.33 -1.89 4.73
CA ASP A 124 -8.64 -3.25 5.17
C ASP A 124 -8.72 -4.18 3.96
N LEU A 125 -7.81 -5.17 3.89
CA LEU A 125 -7.79 -6.13 2.78
C LEU A 125 -8.86 -7.20 3.02
N LEU A 126 -9.96 -7.09 2.28
CA LEU A 126 -11.10 -8.01 2.40
C LEU A 126 -10.83 -9.36 1.71
N GLY A 127 -10.04 -9.33 0.65
CA GLY A 127 -9.74 -10.50 -0.18
C GLY A 127 -9.39 -10.08 -1.59
N PHE A 128 -9.68 -10.95 -2.55
CA PHE A 128 -9.31 -10.75 -3.95
C PHE A 128 -10.46 -11.09 -4.89
N THR A 129 -10.47 -10.48 -6.06
CA THR A 129 -11.41 -10.80 -7.13
C THR A 129 -10.69 -10.92 -8.45
N LYS A 130 -11.33 -11.53 -9.44
CA LYS A 130 -10.77 -11.67 -10.79
C LYS A 130 -11.77 -11.16 -11.80
N ASN A 131 -11.33 -10.26 -12.67
CA ASN A 131 -12.12 -9.75 -13.79
C ASN A 131 -11.24 -9.70 -15.04
N ASP A 132 -11.73 -10.22 -16.17
CA ASP A 132 -11.00 -10.33 -17.44
C ASP A 132 -9.57 -10.89 -17.28
N GLU A 133 -9.44 -11.96 -16.50
CA GLU A 133 -8.17 -12.62 -16.13
C GLU A 133 -7.21 -11.78 -15.26
N ILE A 134 -7.55 -10.54 -14.95
CA ILE A 134 -6.78 -9.65 -14.07
C ILE A 134 -7.18 -9.92 -12.62
N LEU A 135 -6.18 -10.19 -11.79
CA LEU A 135 -6.33 -10.34 -10.34
C LEU A 135 -6.34 -8.96 -9.69
N TYR A 136 -7.32 -8.70 -8.83
CA TYR A 136 -7.44 -7.47 -8.05
C TYR A 136 -7.47 -7.78 -6.56
N ALA A 137 -6.69 -7.05 -5.78
CA ALA A 137 -6.92 -6.95 -4.34
C ALA A 137 -8.15 -6.07 -4.09
N VAL A 138 -9.05 -6.55 -3.22
CA VAL A 138 -10.25 -5.82 -2.80
C VAL A 138 -9.98 -5.24 -1.41
N VAL A 139 -9.77 -3.93 -1.36
CA VAL A 139 -9.52 -3.21 -0.10
C VAL A 139 -10.69 -2.29 0.23
N GLN A 140 -11.02 -2.18 1.51
CA GLN A 140 -11.94 -1.16 2.03
C GLN A 140 -11.12 -0.01 2.60
N GLN A 141 -11.57 1.22 2.38
CA GLN A 141 -10.99 2.43 2.96
C GLN A 141 -12.11 3.33 3.49
N ASN A 142 -11.83 4.09 4.55
CA ASN A 142 -12.73 5.14 5.03
C ASN A 142 -12.95 6.20 3.94
N TYR A 143 -14.20 6.58 3.70
CA TYR A 143 -14.55 7.68 2.83
C TYR A 143 -14.25 9.02 3.52
N VAL A 144 -13.50 9.88 2.83
CA VAL A 144 -13.15 11.22 3.34
C VAL A 144 -13.84 12.27 2.49
N SER A 145 -14.70 13.07 3.12
CA SER A 145 -15.32 14.24 2.48
C SER A 145 -14.35 15.42 2.48
N ILE A 146 -14.17 16.08 1.34
CA ILE A 146 -13.32 17.27 1.18
C ILE A 146 -14.08 18.52 1.65
N THR A 147 -13.44 19.39 2.43
CA THR A 147 -13.99 20.72 2.80
C THR A 147 -13.29 21.89 2.14
N SER A 148 -12.06 21.67 1.64
CA SER A 148 -11.23 22.68 1.00
C SER A 148 -10.21 22.03 0.08
N ASN A 149 -9.68 22.79 -0.88
CA ASN A 149 -8.55 22.34 -1.69
C ASN A 149 -7.32 22.12 -0.80
N THR A 150 -6.53 21.12 -1.16
CA THR A 150 -5.30 20.79 -0.43
C THR A 150 -4.17 21.74 -0.81
N ASP A 151 -3.50 22.28 0.20
CA ASP A 151 -2.30 23.10 0.03
C ASP A 151 -1.06 22.20 0.05
N LEU A 152 -0.44 21.99 -1.12
CA LEU A 152 0.76 21.17 -1.27
C LEU A 152 1.94 21.68 -0.43
N LYS A 153 1.96 22.96 -0.05
CA LYS A 153 2.98 23.48 0.88
C LYS A 153 2.81 22.89 2.28
N GLN A 154 1.57 22.77 2.75
CA GLN A 154 1.27 22.14 4.04
C GLN A 154 1.60 20.65 4.03
N VAL A 155 1.34 19.95 2.91
CA VAL A 155 1.75 18.55 2.71
C VAL A 155 3.27 18.41 2.84
N LYS A 156 4.02 19.29 2.15
CA LYS A 156 5.48 19.29 2.21
C LYS A 156 6.00 19.58 3.62
N GLU A 157 5.43 20.56 4.32
CA GLU A 157 5.77 20.88 5.71
C GLU A 157 5.50 19.70 6.64
N PHE A 158 4.33 19.07 6.53
CA PHE A 158 3.96 17.87 7.30
C PHE A 158 4.95 16.73 7.08
N LEU A 159 5.28 16.40 5.83
CA LEU A 159 6.21 15.32 5.51
C LEU A 159 7.64 15.61 5.98
N THR A 160 8.09 16.86 5.82
CA THR A 160 9.41 17.31 6.29
C THR A 160 9.54 17.15 7.81
N LEU A 161 8.50 17.50 8.57
CA LEU A 161 8.47 17.33 10.02
C LEU A 161 8.49 15.85 10.44
N ASN A 162 8.04 14.94 9.56
CA ASN A 162 8.09 13.48 9.75
C ASN A 162 9.34 12.82 9.13
N GLY A 163 10.36 13.62 8.78
CA GLY A 163 11.66 13.12 8.30
C GLY A 163 11.70 12.69 6.83
N PHE A 164 10.67 13.04 6.05
CA PHE A 164 10.68 12.84 4.61
C PHE A 164 11.26 14.06 3.90
N GLU A 165 12.20 13.82 2.99
CA GLU A 165 12.83 14.82 2.16
C GLU A 165 12.16 14.83 0.78
N ASN A 166 11.68 15.99 0.34
CA ASN A 166 11.14 16.13 -1.01
C ASN A 166 12.27 15.99 -2.04
N THR A 167 12.09 15.09 -3.01
CA THR A 167 13.11 14.80 -4.03
C THR A 167 12.82 15.54 -5.33
N ARG A 168 11.74 15.18 -6.02
CA ARG A 168 11.26 15.80 -7.26
C ARG A 168 9.74 15.85 -7.23
N ASN A 169 9.14 16.89 -7.82
CA ASN A 169 7.69 17.07 -7.82
C ASN A 169 7.14 16.93 -6.38
N ASN A 170 6.16 16.05 -6.17
CA ASN A 170 5.65 15.71 -4.86
C ASN A 170 6.06 14.29 -4.44
N ASP A 171 7.24 13.84 -4.86
CA ASP A 171 7.83 12.60 -4.39
C ASP A 171 8.75 12.90 -3.20
N TYR A 172 8.84 11.93 -2.30
CA TYR A 172 9.53 12.07 -1.03
C TYR A 172 10.35 10.83 -0.70
N HIS A 173 11.44 11.03 0.04
CA HIS A 173 12.31 9.96 0.49
C HIS A 173 12.69 10.18 1.95
N ASN A 174 12.56 9.15 2.77
CA ASN A 174 13.11 9.11 4.11
C ASN A 174 14.39 8.28 4.08
N PRO A 175 15.59 8.91 4.05
CA PRO A 175 16.86 8.19 3.90
C PRO A 175 17.15 7.28 5.09
N GLU A 176 16.76 7.68 6.30
CA GLU A 176 17.02 6.95 7.53
C GLU A 176 16.22 5.64 7.58
N LEU A 177 14.93 5.73 7.30
CA LEU A 177 14.05 4.57 7.23
C LEU A 177 14.32 3.75 5.96
N GLY A 178 14.81 4.37 4.89
CA GLY A 178 15.00 3.75 3.58
C GLY A 178 13.69 3.57 2.81
N ILE A 179 12.80 4.56 2.91
CA ILE A 179 11.44 4.53 2.35
C ILE A 179 11.30 5.63 1.31
N ILE A 180 10.70 5.32 0.16
CA ILE A 180 10.25 6.30 -0.83
C ILE A 180 8.73 6.36 -0.76
N LEU A 181 8.17 7.56 -0.87
CA LEU A 181 6.75 7.85 -0.92
C LEU A 181 6.46 8.72 -2.14
N GLU A 182 5.74 8.17 -3.09
CA GLU A 182 5.39 8.80 -4.38
C GLU A 182 3.88 9.04 -4.48
N ASP A 183 3.49 9.70 -5.57
CA ASP A 183 2.11 9.93 -5.98
C ASP A 183 1.29 10.87 -5.07
N LEU A 184 1.97 11.80 -4.41
CA LEU A 184 1.32 12.79 -3.54
C LEU A 184 0.90 14.05 -4.29
N HIS A 185 -0.05 13.94 -5.20
CA HIS A 185 -0.71 15.10 -5.79
C HIS A 185 -1.94 15.55 -4.99
N ASP A 186 -2.52 16.69 -5.38
CA ASP A 186 -3.67 17.31 -4.72
C ASP A 186 -4.95 16.47 -4.79
N GLU A 187 -5.02 15.48 -5.69
CA GLU A 187 -6.13 14.50 -5.73
C GLU A 187 -5.92 13.33 -4.74
N ASN A 188 -4.67 12.99 -4.39
CA ASN A 188 -4.32 11.90 -3.47
C ASN A 188 -4.10 12.36 -2.03
N VAL A 189 -4.13 13.67 -1.78
CA VAL A 189 -4.14 14.23 -0.42
C VAL A 189 -5.37 15.10 -0.27
N LEU A 190 -6.29 14.70 0.60
CA LEU A 190 -7.57 15.35 0.83
C LEU A 190 -7.49 16.23 2.09
N THR A 191 -8.14 17.39 2.07
CA THR A 191 -8.21 18.27 3.25
C THR A 191 -9.63 18.36 3.79
N ARG A 192 -9.79 18.00 5.07
CA ARG A 192 -11.05 18.11 5.82
C ARG A 192 -10.80 18.83 7.13
N ASN A 193 -11.41 20.01 7.32
CA ASN A 193 -11.24 20.84 8.52
C ASN A 193 -9.76 21.08 8.88
N GLU A 194 -8.95 21.48 7.89
CA GLU A 194 -7.49 21.73 8.03
C GLU A 194 -6.64 20.48 8.35
N ILE A 195 -7.24 19.29 8.38
CA ILE A 195 -6.54 18.02 8.57
C ILE A 195 -6.30 17.38 7.20
N LEU A 196 -5.06 16.91 6.99
CA LEU A 196 -4.64 16.18 5.79
C LEU A 196 -4.99 14.69 5.92
N TYR A 197 -5.61 14.13 4.89
CA TYR A 197 -5.91 12.72 4.75
C TYR A 197 -5.26 12.20 3.48
N PHE A 198 -4.44 11.17 3.60
CA PHE A 198 -3.67 10.62 2.49
C PHE A 198 -4.39 9.41 1.93
N ILE A 199 -4.63 9.37 0.63
CA ILE A 199 -5.22 8.23 -0.07
C ILE A 199 -4.33 7.87 -1.25
N ASP A 200 -4.39 6.61 -1.67
CA ASP A 200 -3.76 6.11 -2.89
C ASP A 200 -2.26 6.42 -2.99
N THR A 201 -1.60 6.45 -1.83
CA THR A 201 -0.16 6.66 -1.73
C THR A 201 0.62 5.46 -2.25
N VAL A 202 1.82 5.72 -2.77
CA VAL A 202 2.72 4.67 -3.27
C VAL A 202 4.01 4.64 -2.45
N PHE A 203 4.18 3.61 -1.62
CA PHE A 203 5.40 3.36 -0.86
C PHE A 203 6.31 2.34 -1.54
N TYR A 204 7.60 2.64 -1.58
CA TYR A 204 8.66 1.70 -1.94
C TYR A 204 9.70 1.55 -0.83
N LEU A 205 10.23 0.33 -0.69
CA LEU A 205 11.32 0.02 0.22
C LEU A 205 12.65 -0.05 -0.52
N THR A 206 13.63 0.72 -0.07
CA THR A 206 14.99 0.69 -0.63
C THR A 206 15.82 -0.43 0.02
N GLU A 207 16.98 -0.75 -0.57
CA GLU A 207 17.95 -1.64 0.09
C GLU A 207 18.34 -1.16 1.50
N ASN A 208 18.36 0.15 1.73
CA ASN A 208 18.69 0.70 3.04
C ASN A 208 17.64 0.35 4.10
N PHE A 209 16.38 0.13 3.71
CA PHE A 209 15.38 -0.37 4.64
C PHE A 209 15.87 -1.67 5.26
N TRP A 210 16.28 -2.64 4.45
CA TRP A 210 16.64 -4.00 4.89
C TRP A 210 18.00 -4.14 5.57
N LYS A 211 18.85 -3.11 5.57
CA LYS A 211 20.15 -3.16 6.26
C LYS A 211 19.96 -3.26 7.77
N ASN A 212 20.70 -4.17 8.40
CA ASN A 212 20.63 -4.42 9.84
C ASN A 212 20.86 -3.14 10.66
N ILE A 213 20.05 -2.94 11.69
CA ILE A 213 20.23 -1.84 12.67
C ILE A 213 21.41 -2.10 13.63
N ASN A 214 22.00 -3.31 13.57
CA ASN A 214 23.02 -3.80 14.51
C ASN A 214 24.48 -3.73 13.99
N GLU A 215 24.77 -3.01 12.92
CA GLU A 215 26.15 -2.72 12.49
C GLU A 215 26.54 -1.28 12.85
N ARG A 216 26.77 -1.04 14.15
CA ARG A 216 27.63 0.04 14.65
C ARG A 216 28.43 -0.44 15.85
#